data_AF-A0A9E7DJ98-F1
#
_entry.id   AF-A0A9E7DJ98-F1
#
_cell.length_a   1.000
_cell.length_b   1.000
_cell.length_c   1.000
_cell.angle_alpha   90.00
_cell.angle_beta   90.00
_cell.angle_gamma   90.00
#
_symmetry.space_group_name_H-M   'P 1'
#
loop_
_entity.id
_entity.type
_entity.pdbx_description
1 polymer ?
#
loop_
_entity_poly.entity_id
_entity_poly.type
_entity_poly.pdbx_seq_one_letter_code
_entity_poly.pdbx_strand_id
1 'polypeptide(L)'
;MNKSLKNKIFIILALVVIVLLAYYLMNSKHEELITLTIKNESTEKVNDLNLFLSNEETFYEVSLEANEKKTIKISYNDTFHEGILMMKYNDFDGNEHEETIIGYVEKGQSIKTKVIIKALDAKGVIKFEVK
;
A
#
# COMPACT_ATOMS: atom_id res chain seq x y z
N MET A 1 18.33 30.63 43.92
CA MET A 1 17.51 29.39 43.85
C MET A 1 18.31 28.22 44.41
N ASN A 2 17.84 27.58 45.48
CA ASN A 2 18.52 26.45 46.15
C ASN A 2 18.74 25.29 45.17
N LYS A 3 19.92 24.65 45.23
CA LYS A 3 20.31 23.48 44.42
C LYS A 3 19.24 22.38 44.46
N SER A 4 18.60 22.16 45.61
CA SER A 4 17.48 21.22 45.77
C SER A 4 16.25 21.61 44.93
N LEU A 5 15.90 22.90 44.89
CA LEU A 5 14.77 23.39 44.09
C LEU A 5 15.06 23.30 42.58
N LYS A 6 16.30 23.61 42.17
CA LYS A 6 16.76 23.42 40.78
C LYS A 6 16.63 21.96 40.35
N ASN A 7 17.11 21.03 41.17
CA ASN A 7 17.04 19.59 40.87
C ASN A 7 15.59 19.09 40.77
N LYS A 8 14.69 19.55 41.65
CA LYS A 8 13.26 19.23 41.57
C LYS A 8 12.62 19.74 40.28
N ILE A 9 12.95 20.98 39.86
CA ILE A 9 12.47 21.55 38.59
C ILE A 9 12.98 20.74 37.39
N PHE A 10 14.26 20.35 37.39
CA PHE A 10 14.82 19.50 36.33
C PHE A 10 14.13 18.13 36.26
N ILE A 11 13.82 17.51 37.40
CA ILE A 11 13.10 16.23 37.45
C ILE A 11 11.68 16.38 36.87
N ILE A 12 10.96 17.46 37.24
CA ILE A 12 9.62 17.73 36.71
C ILE A 12 9.66 17.95 35.19
N LEU A 13 10.61 18.75 34.69
CA LEU A 13 10.81 18.97 33.26
C LEU A 13 11.10 17.66 32.51
N ALA A 14 11.98 16.81 33.05
CA ALA A 14 12.27 15.51 32.46
C ALA A 14 11.01 14.62 32.40
N LEU A 15 10.18 14.62 33.44
CA LEU A 15 8.90 13.89 33.47
C LEU A 15 7.92 14.40 32.41
N VAL A 16 7.79 15.71 32.25
CA VAL A 16 6.92 16.31 31.22
C VAL A 16 7.37 15.90 29.82
N VAL A 17 8.69 15.93 29.56
CA VAL A 17 9.24 15.50 28.27
C VAL A 17 8.95 14.03 27.99
N ILE A 18 9.08 13.14 29.00
CA ILE A 18 8.79 11.71 28.85
C ILE A 18 7.31 11.48 28.50
N VAL A 19 6.38 12.19 29.17
CA VAL A 19 4.94 12.08 28.89
C VAL A 19 4.61 12.55 27.48
N LEU A 20 5.19 13.66 27.02
CA LEU A 20 5.00 14.15 25.66
C LEU A 20 5.57 13.19 24.62
N LEU A 21 6.72 12.57 24.90
CA LEU A 21 7.32 11.57 24.01
C LEU A 21 6.45 10.31 23.91
N ALA A 22 5.92 9.83 25.04
CA ALA A 22 5.00 8.69 25.06
C ALA A 22 3.72 9.00 24.29
N TYR A 23 3.10 10.17 24.50
CA TYR A 23 1.94 10.60 23.73
C TYR A 23 2.22 10.67 22.23
N TYR A 24 3.37 11.24 21.85
CA TYR A 24 3.77 11.30 20.45
C TYR A 24 3.94 9.92 19.81
N LEU A 25 4.62 8.98 20.49
CA LEU A 25 4.84 7.63 20.00
C LEU A 25 3.53 6.81 19.93
N MET A 26 2.60 7.03 20.85
CA MET A 26 1.29 6.38 20.81
C MET A 26 0.41 6.92 19.67
N ASN A 27 0.55 8.20 19.32
CA ASN A 27 -0.20 8.82 18.23
C ASN A 27 0.56 8.85 16.90
N SER A 28 1.81 8.39 16.84
CA SER A 28 2.53 8.28 15.58
C SER A 28 1.91 7.14 14.78
N LYS A 29 0.97 7.48 13.90
CA LYS A 29 0.42 6.54 12.93
C LYS A 29 1.56 6.10 12.01
N HIS A 30 2.05 4.90 12.22
CA HIS A 30 2.77 4.22 11.14
C HIS A 30 1.77 4.00 10.01
N GLU A 31 2.13 4.39 8.80
CA GLU A 31 1.35 4.09 7.60
C GLU A 31 1.36 2.57 7.39
N GLU A 32 0.39 1.90 7.97
CA GLU A 32 0.07 0.49 7.77
C GLU A 32 -0.62 0.37 6.42
N LEU A 33 0.18 0.22 5.37
CA LEU A 33 -0.30 0.18 3.99
C LEU A 33 0.51 -0.79 3.14
N ILE A 34 -0.11 -1.22 2.06
CA ILE A 34 0.56 -1.97 1.00
C ILE A 34 1.12 -0.96 0.01
N THR A 35 2.43 -1.00 -0.20
CA THR A 35 3.08 -0.27 -1.28
C THR A 35 3.25 -1.21 -2.47
N LEU A 36 2.41 -1.03 -3.49
CA LEU A 36 2.49 -1.75 -4.74
C LEU A 36 3.22 -0.90 -5.78
N THR A 37 4.28 -1.44 -6.39
CA THR A 37 4.88 -0.86 -7.59
C THR A 37 4.44 -1.65 -8.81
N ILE A 38 3.82 -0.97 -9.78
CA ILE A 38 3.49 -1.57 -11.07
C ILE A 38 4.46 -1.02 -12.12
N LYS A 39 5.08 -1.90 -12.88
CA LYS A 39 5.92 -1.53 -14.01
C LYS A 39 5.36 -2.17 -15.28
N ASN A 40 5.08 -1.34 -16.28
CA ASN A 40 4.75 -1.81 -17.61
C ASN A 40 6.03 -1.93 -18.42
N GLU A 41 6.58 -3.13 -18.60
CA GLU A 41 7.73 -3.40 -19.48
C GLU A 41 7.30 -3.82 -20.89
N SER A 42 5.99 -3.83 -21.17
CA SER A 42 5.48 -4.11 -22.50
C SER A 42 5.64 -2.90 -23.44
N THR A 43 5.42 -3.15 -24.72
CA THR A 43 5.39 -2.11 -25.76
C THR A 43 4.04 -1.42 -25.87
N GLU A 44 3.02 -1.95 -25.20
CA GLU A 44 1.65 -1.47 -25.25
C GLU A 44 1.31 -0.62 -24.01
N LYS A 45 0.35 0.30 -24.17
CA LYS A 45 -0.30 0.94 -23.03
C LYS A 45 -1.24 -0.06 -22.35
N VAL A 46 -1.27 -0.04 -21.01
CA VAL A 46 -2.23 -0.79 -20.21
C VAL A 46 -3.19 0.19 -19.56
N ASN A 47 -4.50 -0.07 -19.70
CA ASN A 47 -5.55 0.78 -19.13
C ASN A 47 -6.36 0.00 -18.10
N ASP A 48 -7.02 0.75 -17.23
CA ASP A 48 -8.15 0.28 -16.43
C ASP A 48 -7.83 -0.95 -15.56
N LEU A 49 -6.61 -1.00 -15.02
CA LEU A 49 -6.25 -1.97 -14.00
C LEU A 49 -6.90 -1.55 -12.68
N ASN A 50 -7.87 -2.33 -12.24
CA ASN A 50 -8.55 -2.11 -10.97
C ASN A 50 -7.90 -2.97 -9.90
N LEU A 51 -7.18 -2.33 -8.98
CA LEU A 51 -6.59 -3.01 -7.84
C LEU A 51 -7.53 -2.91 -6.64
N PHE A 52 -7.70 -3.99 -5.90
CA PHE A 52 -8.56 -4.00 -4.74
C PHE A 52 -8.15 -5.08 -3.73
N LEU A 53 -8.49 -4.85 -2.47
CA LEU A 53 -8.44 -5.88 -1.45
C LEU A 53 -9.75 -6.67 -1.49
N SER A 54 -9.67 -7.99 -1.42
CA SER A 54 -10.86 -8.82 -1.25
C SER A 54 -11.64 -8.36 -0.01
N ASN A 55 -12.96 -8.35 -0.09
CA ASN A 55 -13.85 -7.89 0.97
C ASN A 55 -13.83 -6.36 1.22
N GLU A 56 -13.22 -5.59 0.33
CA GLU A 56 -13.37 -4.14 0.30
C GLU A 56 -14.08 -3.67 -0.99
N GLU A 57 -14.81 -2.56 -0.90
CA GLU A 57 -15.43 -1.91 -2.05
C GLU A 57 -14.52 -0.85 -2.71
N THR A 58 -13.35 -0.59 -2.11
CA THR A 58 -12.41 0.41 -2.60
C THR A 58 -11.58 -0.15 -3.75
N PHE A 59 -11.60 0.54 -4.88
CA PHE A 59 -10.76 0.23 -6.04
C PHE A 59 -9.73 1.33 -6.29
N TYR A 60 -8.55 0.93 -6.76
CA TYR A 60 -7.51 1.82 -7.24
C TYR A 60 -7.31 1.58 -8.72
N GLU A 61 -7.79 2.52 -9.54
CA GLU A 61 -7.65 2.46 -11.00
C GLU A 61 -6.25 2.89 -11.44
N VAL A 62 -5.65 2.13 -12.35
CA VAL A 62 -4.30 2.38 -12.84
C VAL A 62 -4.23 2.17 -14.34
N SER A 63 -3.73 3.18 -15.02
CA SER A 63 -3.27 3.06 -16.41
C SER A 63 -1.77 3.37 -16.45
N LEU A 64 -1.03 2.64 -17.28
CA LEU A 64 0.40 2.82 -17.49
C LEU A 64 0.71 2.88 -18.99
N GLU A 65 1.41 3.93 -19.41
CA GLU A 65 2.03 3.95 -20.74
C GLU A 65 3.10 2.85 -20.85
N ALA A 66 3.50 2.53 -22.08
CA ALA A 66 4.60 1.60 -22.33
C ALA A 66 5.89 2.06 -21.61
N ASN A 67 6.59 1.14 -20.96
CA ASN A 67 7.80 1.40 -20.16
C ASN A 67 7.59 2.28 -18.91
N GLU A 68 6.35 2.62 -18.55
CA GLU A 68 6.04 3.42 -17.37
C GLU A 68 6.11 2.58 -16.07
N LYS A 69 6.41 3.25 -14.97
CA LYS A 69 6.31 2.71 -13.61
C LYS A 69 5.46 3.64 -12.74
N LYS A 70 4.53 3.06 -11.99
CA LYS A 70 3.76 3.74 -10.95
C LYS A 70 3.90 3.04 -9.60
N THR A 71 3.80 3.81 -8.52
CA THR A 71 3.77 3.29 -7.16
C THR A 71 2.50 3.77 -6.48
N ILE A 72 1.78 2.83 -5.89
CA ILE A 72 0.46 3.03 -5.31
C ILE A 72 0.51 2.58 -3.86
N LYS A 73 -0.14 3.35 -3.01
CA LYS A 73 -0.33 3.04 -1.59
C LYS A 73 -1.77 2.61 -1.40
N ILE A 74 -1.97 1.35 -1.05
CA ILE A 74 -3.28 0.77 -0.77
C ILE A 74 -3.44 0.74 0.74
N SER A 75 -4.46 1.44 1.22
CA SER A 75 -4.75 1.56 2.66
C SER A 75 -5.84 0.57 3.03
N TYR A 76 -5.79 0.08 4.26
CA TYR A 76 -6.86 -0.74 4.82
C TYR A 76 -8.02 0.15 5.26
N ASN A 77 -9.25 -0.27 4.98
CA ASN A 77 -10.40 0.36 5.63
C ASN A 77 -10.48 -0.03 7.13
N ASP A 78 -11.35 0.67 7.87
CA ASP A 78 -11.47 0.43 9.31
C ASP A 78 -12.01 -0.97 9.66
N THR A 79 -12.77 -1.58 8.75
CA THR A 79 -13.41 -2.88 8.89
C THR A 79 -12.59 -4.06 8.34
N PHE A 80 -11.47 -3.79 7.67
CA PHE A 80 -10.62 -4.81 7.09
C PHE A 80 -9.92 -5.60 8.19
N HIS A 81 -9.83 -6.90 8.05
CA HIS A 81 -9.13 -7.78 8.97
C HIS A 81 -8.10 -8.60 8.20
N GLU A 82 -8.57 -9.32 7.20
CA GLU A 82 -7.74 -10.13 6.31
C GLU A 82 -8.34 -10.19 4.90
N GLY A 83 -7.49 -10.51 3.92
CA GLY A 83 -7.90 -10.64 2.53
C GLY A 83 -6.76 -10.94 1.56
N ILE A 84 -7.01 -10.65 0.29
CA ILE A 84 -6.15 -10.92 -0.86
C ILE A 84 -6.04 -9.62 -1.64
N LEU A 85 -4.84 -9.25 -2.10
CA LEU A 85 -4.70 -8.14 -3.05
C LEU A 85 -4.87 -8.69 -4.47
N MET A 86 -5.83 -8.14 -5.20
CA MET A 86 -6.24 -8.60 -6.52
C MET A 86 -6.15 -7.48 -7.55
N MET A 87 -6.04 -7.88 -8.82
CA MET A 87 -6.06 -7.01 -9.99
C MET A 87 -7.14 -7.50 -10.95
N LYS A 88 -7.98 -6.58 -11.42
CA LYS A 88 -9.06 -6.86 -12.36
C LYS A 88 -8.97 -5.93 -13.57
N TYR A 89 -9.18 -6.47 -14.76
CA TYR A 89 -9.11 -5.72 -16.02
C TYR A 89 -9.93 -6.42 -17.11
N ASN A 90 -10.23 -5.72 -18.20
CA ASN A 90 -10.86 -6.31 -19.37
C ASN A 90 -9.84 -6.48 -20.50
N ASP A 91 -9.91 -7.59 -21.21
CA ASP A 91 -9.15 -7.80 -22.44
C ASP A 91 -9.78 -7.03 -23.62
N PHE A 92 -9.17 -7.10 -24.80
CA PHE A 92 -9.65 -6.37 -25.99
C PHE A 92 -10.99 -6.90 -26.52
N ASP A 93 -11.37 -8.14 -26.18
CA ASP A 93 -12.65 -8.73 -26.50
C ASP A 93 -13.73 -8.36 -25.46
N GLY A 94 -13.37 -7.64 -24.40
CA GLY A 94 -14.25 -7.23 -23.30
C GLY A 94 -14.48 -8.31 -22.24
N ASN A 95 -13.70 -9.40 -22.25
CA ASN A 95 -13.77 -10.39 -21.18
C ASN A 95 -13.02 -9.90 -19.96
N GLU A 96 -13.62 -10.12 -18.79
CA GLU A 96 -13.06 -9.74 -17.51
C GLU A 96 -12.05 -10.79 -17.04
N HIS A 97 -10.90 -10.32 -16.57
CA HIS A 97 -9.85 -11.11 -15.95
C HIS A 97 -9.65 -10.64 -14.51
N GLU A 98 -9.45 -11.60 -13.60
CA GLU A 98 -9.21 -11.35 -12.19
C GLU A 98 -8.01 -12.17 -11.72
N GLU A 99 -6.99 -11.47 -11.22
CA GLU A 99 -5.65 -12.01 -10.98
C GLU A 99 -5.21 -11.73 -9.54
N THR A 100 -4.57 -12.72 -8.91
CA THR A 100 -4.05 -12.57 -7.55
C THR A 100 -2.65 -11.97 -7.56
N ILE A 101 -2.45 -10.85 -6.84
CA ILE A 101 -1.12 -10.26 -6.61
C ILE A 101 -0.53 -10.79 -5.29
N ILE A 102 -1.29 -10.70 -4.19
CA ILE A 102 -0.87 -11.19 -2.86
C ILE A 102 -1.96 -12.10 -2.31
N GLY A 103 -1.61 -13.37 -2.06
CA GLY A 103 -2.57 -14.40 -1.62
C GLY A 103 -3.06 -14.28 -0.17
N TYR A 104 -2.40 -13.48 0.67
CA TYR A 104 -2.82 -13.22 2.04
C TYR A 104 -2.29 -11.87 2.51
N VAL A 105 -3.19 -11.07 3.07
CA VAL A 105 -2.96 -9.73 3.60
C VAL A 105 -3.71 -9.64 4.92
N GLU A 106 -3.06 -9.18 5.97
CA GLU A 106 -3.68 -8.92 7.28
C GLU A 106 -3.56 -7.44 7.63
N LYS A 107 -4.58 -6.89 8.31
CA LYS A 107 -4.57 -5.51 8.76
C LYS A 107 -3.36 -5.23 9.63
N GLY A 108 -2.74 -4.07 9.42
CA GLY A 108 -1.55 -3.65 10.14
C GLY A 108 -0.24 -4.13 9.54
N GLN A 109 -0.27 -5.00 8.52
CA GLN A 109 0.94 -5.37 7.81
C GLN A 109 1.38 -4.26 6.86
N SER A 110 2.68 -3.90 6.92
CA SER A 110 3.31 -3.08 5.88
C SER A 110 3.93 -3.99 4.83
N ILE A 111 3.26 -4.10 3.68
CA ILE A 111 3.70 -4.99 2.59
C ILE A 111 4.27 -4.14 1.46
N LYS A 112 5.40 -4.58 0.90
CA LYS A 112 5.98 -3.99 -0.31
C LYS A 112 6.09 -5.07 -1.36
N THR A 113 5.48 -4.86 -2.52
CA THR A 113 5.55 -5.81 -3.63
C THR A 113 5.61 -5.08 -4.97
N LYS A 114 5.99 -5.81 -6.01
CA LYS A 114 6.11 -5.29 -7.37
C LYS A 114 5.41 -6.21 -8.35
N VAL A 115 4.54 -5.64 -9.17
CA VAL A 115 3.98 -6.27 -10.36
C VAL A 115 4.74 -5.77 -11.58
N ILE A 116 5.20 -6.68 -12.43
CA ILE A 116 5.85 -6.33 -13.69
C ILE A 116 5.06 -6.95 -14.84
N ILE A 117 4.41 -6.09 -15.62
CA ILE A 117 3.72 -6.47 -16.85
C ILE A 117 4.78 -6.62 -17.94
N LYS A 118 4.88 -7.82 -18.53
CA LYS A 118 5.90 -8.17 -19.52
C LYS A 118 5.44 -7.97 -20.94
N ALA A 119 4.20 -8.31 -21.22
CA ALA A 119 3.59 -8.25 -22.54
C ALA A 119 2.08 -8.34 -22.41
N LEU A 120 1.39 -7.91 -23.46
CA LEU A 120 0.01 -8.26 -23.73
C LEU A 120 -0.01 -9.23 -24.90
N ASP A 121 -0.84 -10.26 -24.84
CA ASP A 121 -1.06 -11.12 -26.00
C ASP A 121 -1.95 -10.43 -27.06
N ALA A 122 -2.20 -11.11 -28.18
CA ALA A 122 -3.00 -10.55 -29.28
C ALA A 122 -4.45 -10.21 -28.90
N LYS A 123 -4.95 -10.73 -27.78
CA LYS A 123 -6.28 -10.44 -27.25
C LYS A 123 -6.27 -9.42 -26.12
N GLY A 124 -5.11 -8.93 -25.71
CA GLY A 124 -4.98 -8.01 -24.58
C GLY A 124 -4.90 -8.71 -23.23
N VAL A 125 -4.68 -10.03 -23.18
CA VAL A 125 -4.44 -10.73 -21.91
C VAL A 125 -3.04 -10.39 -21.41
N ILE A 126 -2.96 -9.96 -20.14
CA ILE A 126 -1.75 -9.42 -19.55
C ILE A 126 -0.88 -10.58 -19.04
N LYS A 127 0.35 -10.67 -19.54
CA LYS A 127 1.38 -11.53 -18.94
C LYS A 127 2.20 -10.73 -17.93
N PHE A 128 2.14 -11.10 -16.65
CA PHE A 128 2.85 -10.42 -15.58
C PHE A 128 3.61 -11.36 -14.65
N GLU A 129 4.49 -10.78 -13.83
CA GLU A 129 5.16 -11.44 -12.71
C GLU A 129 5.00 -10.60 -11.43
N VAL A 130 4.94 -11.27 -10.26
CA VAL A 130 4.94 -10.63 -8.94
C VAL A 130 6.29 -10.89 -8.27
N LYS A 131 6.87 -9.86 -7.64
CA LYS A 131 8.17 -9.88 -6.96
C LYS A 131 8.16 -9.16 -5.62
#